data_AF-A0A9E2WYW5-F1
#
_entry.id   AF-A0A9E2WYW5-F1
#
_cell.length_a   1.000
_cell.length_b   1.000
_cell.length_c   1.000
_cell.angle_alpha   90.00
_cell.angle_beta   90.00
_cell.angle_gamma   90.00
#
_symmetry.space_group_name_H-M   'P 1'
#
loop_
_entity.id
_entity.type
_entity.pdbx_description
1 polymer ?
#
loop_
_entity_poly.entity_id
_entity_poly.type
_entity_poly.pdbx_seq_one_letter_code
_entity_poly.pdbx_strand_id
1 'polypeptide(L)'
;MISAIFEILGLLTVSCLIGIYFTYRYWTDRFRQLKDENLVLNKHINGMVSQIDVLKSKINELETALKLATEHVIEDEKIVAKRLTKASPDKSKELRKEIVVLKEEKAEMEREIEVLSKELDARKISYYKYIDGRRYKGITIKMADAAVSGKGDGRISMEDAEKIFDTISDGKAYTQVEKDTLRRLRTHYNWTEQADELFRKKVRSWAAKGHVLD
;
A
#
# COMPACT_ATOMS: atom_id res chain seq x y z
N MET A 1 1.37 -42.76 40.86
CA MET A 1 0.25 -42.04 40.21
C MET A 1 0.59 -40.57 39.98
N ILE A 2 1.00 -39.82 41.01
CA ILE A 2 1.37 -38.40 40.90
C ILE A 2 2.55 -38.15 39.92
N SER A 3 3.61 -38.96 39.96
CA SER A 3 4.77 -38.81 39.05
C SER A 3 4.39 -38.94 37.57
N ALA A 4 3.54 -39.91 37.23
CA ALA A 4 3.08 -40.11 35.86
C ALA A 4 2.21 -38.95 35.34
N ILE A 5 1.45 -38.31 36.22
CA ILE A 5 0.65 -37.12 35.88
C ILE A 5 1.57 -35.94 35.53
N PHE A 6 2.65 -35.74 36.29
CA PHE A 6 3.62 -34.67 36.01
C PHE A 6 4.38 -34.89 34.70
N GLU A 7 4.75 -36.11 34.36
CA GLU A 7 5.39 -36.44 33.07
C GLU A 7 4.46 -36.16 31.88
N ILE A 8 3.20 -36.57 31.97
CA ILE A 8 2.20 -36.33 30.91
C ILE A 8 1.94 -34.83 30.73
N LEU A 9 1.80 -34.07 31.82
CA LEU A 9 1.66 -32.60 31.78
C LEU A 9 2.90 -31.93 31.18
N GLY A 10 4.10 -32.41 31.51
CA GLY A 10 5.36 -31.93 30.91
C GLY A 10 5.39 -32.12 29.39
N LEU A 11 5.02 -33.30 28.89
CA LEU A 11 4.99 -33.57 27.45
C LEU A 11 3.93 -32.74 26.71
N LEU A 12 2.74 -32.57 27.31
CA LEU A 12 1.67 -31.74 26.75
C LEU A 12 2.07 -30.27 26.64
N THR A 13 2.72 -29.72 27.67
CA THR A 13 3.16 -28.31 27.66
C THR A 13 4.24 -28.06 26.62
N VAL A 14 5.23 -28.96 26.49
CA VAL A 14 6.27 -28.87 25.45
C VAL A 14 5.66 -28.94 24.05
N SER A 15 4.72 -29.87 23.82
CA SER A 15 4.00 -29.98 22.55
C SER A 15 3.21 -28.70 22.21
N CYS A 16 2.50 -28.13 23.18
CA CYS A 16 1.79 -26.86 22.99
C CYS A 16 2.74 -25.68 22.69
N LEU A 17 3.89 -25.60 23.36
CA LEU A 17 4.87 -24.53 23.13
C LEU A 17 5.50 -24.65 21.74
N ILE A 18 5.80 -25.87 21.29
CA ILE A 18 6.27 -26.15 19.93
C ILE A 18 5.22 -25.69 18.90
N GLY A 19 3.95 -26.05 19.10
CA GLY A 19 2.86 -25.62 18.23
C GLY A 19 2.72 -24.09 18.15
N ILE A 20 2.84 -23.39 19.29
CA ILE A 20 2.79 -21.92 19.34
C ILE A 20 3.99 -21.30 18.64
N TYR A 21 5.19 -21.85 18.83
CA TYR A 21 6.40 -21.38 18.16
C TYR A 21 6.28 -21.49 16.64
N PHE A 22 5.86 -22.65 16.12
CA PHE A 22 5.70 -22.87 14.68
C PHE A 22 4.58 -22.01 14.09
N THR A 23 3.44 -21.87 14.78
CA THR A 23 2.34 -21.02 14.30
C THR A 23 2.72 -19.53 14.31
N TYR A 24 3.41 -19.05 15.35
CA TYR A 24 3.96 -17.69 15.40
C TYR A 24 4.96 -17.45 14.27
N ARG A 25 5.91 -18.38 14.08
CA ARG A 25 6.92 -18.27 13.03
C ARG A 25 6.27 -18.24 11.65
N TYR A 26 5.36 -19.17 11.38
CA TYR A 26 4.60 -19.25 10.14
C TYR A 26 3.86 -17.94 9.85
N TRP A 27 3.12 -17.42 10.84
CA TRP A 27 2.38 -16.16 10.67
C TRP A 27 3.31 -14.96 10.48
N THR A 28 4.46 -14.94 11.16
CA THR A 28 5.45 -13.87 11.01
C THR A 28 6.07 -13.87 9.61
N ASP A 29 6.44 -15.04 9.10
CA ASP A 29 7.02 -15.17 7.76
C ASP A 29 5.98 -14.87 6.68
N ARG A 30 4.75 -15.38 6.81
CA ARG A 30 3.62 -15.06 5.91
C ARG A 30 3.27 -13.59 5.92
N PHE A 31 3.36 -12.93 7.07
CA PHE A 31 3.13 -11.50 7.19
C PHE A 31 4.21 -10.68 6.48
N ARG A 32 5.49 -11.05 6.60
CA ARG A 32 6.57 -10.40 5.83
C ARG A 32 6.34 -10.57 4.34
N GLN A 33 6.02 -11.79 3.91
CA GLN A 33 5.71 -12.07 2.51
C GLN A 33 4.55 -11.21 2.00
N LEU A 34 3.44 -11.12 2.75
CA LEU A 34 2.30 -10.28 2.38
C LEU A 34 2.65 -8.78 2.35
N LYS A 35 3.55 -8.31 3.23
CA LYS A 35 4.03 -6.92 3.20
C LYS A 35 4.79 -6.64 1.90
N ASP A 36 5.70 -7.52 1.51
CA ASP A 36 6.51 -7.36 0.31
C ASP A 36 5.65 -7.48 -0.95
N GLU A 37 4.74 -8.47 -1.00
CA GLU A 37 3.76 -8.62 -2.08
C GLU A 37 2.88 -7.38 -2.24
N ASN A 38 2.35 -6.83 -1.14
CA ASN A 38 1.55 -5.60 -1.17
C ASN A 38 2.36 -4.38 -1.60
N LEU A 39 3.65 -4.30 -1.27
CA LEU A 39 4.52 -3.21 -1.73
C LEU A 39 4.72 -3.26 -3.25
N VAL A 40 5.01 -4.46 -3.79
CA VAL A 40 5.15 -4.67 -5.23
C VAL A 40 3.85 -4.36 -5.95
N LEU A 41 2.73 -4.84 -5.43
CA LEU A 41 1.40 -4.60 -6.00
C LEU A 41 1.04 -3.11 -6.03
N ASN A 42 1.30 -2.37 -4.95
CA ASN A 42 1.10 -0.91 -4.92
C ASN A 42 1.97 -0.19 -5.95
N LYS A 43 3.25 -0.58 -6.09
CA LYS A 43 4.15 0.00 -7.10
C LYS A 43 3.62 -0.24 -8.52
N HIS A 44 3.11 -1.44 -8.78
CA HIS A 44 2.53 -1.81 -10.05
C HIS A 44 1.26 -1.00 -10.36
N ILE A 45 0.32 -0.90 -9.41
CA ILE A 45 -0.90 -0.07 -9.50
C ILE A 45 -0.54 1.38 -9.85
N ASN A 46 0.40 1.98 -9.12
CA ASN A 46 0.83 3.36 -9.40
C ASN A 46 1.44 3.51 -10.81
N GLY A 47 2.16 2.50 -11.28
CA GLY A 47 2.67 2.45 -12.65
C GLY A 47 1.54 2.49 -13.68
N MET A 48 0.54 1.61 -13.54
CA MET A 48 -0.62 1.58 -14.44
C MET A 48 -1.43 2.87 -14.39
N VAL A 49 -1.64 3.47 -13.22
CA VAL A 49 -2.33 4.76 -13.09
C VAL A 49 -1.62 5.84 -13.92
N SER A 50 -0.29 5.91 -13.85
CA SER A 50 0.46 6.86 -14.67
C SER A 50 0.35 6.60 -16.18
N GLN A 51 0.29 5.33 -16.60
CA GLN A 51 0.05 4.95 -17.99
C GLN A 51 -1.36 5.36 -18.46
N ILE A 52 -2.38 5.18 -17.62
CA ILE A 52 -3.74 5.66 -17.89
C ILE A 52 -3.77 7.16 -18.09
N ASP A 53 -3.07 7.93 -17.27
CA ASP A 53 -3.06 9.39 -17.41
C ASP A 53 -2.38 9.83 -18.72
N VAL A 54 -1.33 9.14 -19.16
CA VAL A 54 -0.74 9.33 -20.49
C VAL A 54 -1.75 9.00 -21.60
N LEU A 55 -2.47 7.88 -21.49
CA LEU A 55 -3.50 7.50 -22.47
C LEU A 55 -4.64 8.52 -22.52
N LYS A 56 -5.08 9.06 -21.38
CA LYS A 56 -6.08 10.12 -21.32
C LYS A 56 -5.61 11.39 -22.06
N SER A 57 -4.36 11.80 -21.87
CA SER A 57 -3.79 12.95 -22.60
C SER A 57 -3.82 12.71 -24.11
N LYS A 58 -3.34 11.54 -24.56
CA LYS A 58 -3.34 11.15 -25.97
C LYS A 58 -4.74 11.13 -26.57
N ILE A 59 -5.72 10.55 -25.87
CA ILE A 59 -7.11 10.53 -26.31
C ILE A 59 -7.63 11.96 -26.47
N ASN A 60 -7.38 12.84 -25.49
CA ASN A 60 -7.82 14.23 -25.55
C ASN A 60 -7.16 15.02 -26.70
N GLU A 61 -5.87 14.80 -26.95
CA GLU A 61 -5.14 15.37 -28.09
C GLU A 61 -5.73 14.91 -29.42
N LEU A 62 -5.98 13.60 -29.58
CA LEU A 62 -6.57 13.03 -30.79
C LEU A 62 -8.03 13.47 -31.00
N GLU A 63 -8.82 13.57 -29.93
CA GLU A 63 -10.19 14.10 -30.00
C GLU A 63 -10.20 15.58 -30.41
N THR A 64 -9.25 16.36 -29.90
CA THR A 64 -9.06 17.77 -30.31
C THR A 64 -8.64 17.86 -31.78
N ALA A 65 -7.69 17.04 -32.21
CA ALA A 65 -7.24 16.98 -33.60
C ALA A 65 -8.35 16.53 -34.55
N LEU A 66 -9.16 15.55 -34.14
CA LEU A 66 -10.33 15.11 -34.90
C LEU A 66 -11.38 16.22 -35.02
N LYS A 67 -11.62 16.96 -33.93
CA LYS A 67 -12.55 18.10 -33.94
C LYS A 67 -12.08 19.18 -34.92
N LEU A 68 -10.82 19.59 -34.83
CA LEU A 68 -10.20 20.56 -35.76
C LEU A 68 -10.24 20.07 -37.21
N ALA A 69 -9.90 18.81 -37.47
CA ALA A 69 -9.96 18.23 -38.80
C ALA A 69 -11.40 18.20 -39.35
N THR A 70 -12.40 17.97 -38.50
CA THR A 70 -13.81 17.96 -38.90
C THR A 70 -14.33 19.38 -39.15
N GLU A 71 -13.95 20.36 -38.32
CA GLU A 71 -14.29 21.78 -38.50
C GLU A 71 -13.62 22.38 -39.76
N HIS A 72 -12.33 22.08 -39.99
CA HIS A 72 -11.63 22.47 -41.21
C HIS A 72 -12.21 21.82 -42.46
N VAL A 73 -12.68 20.55 -42.40
CA VAL A 73 -13.40 19.93 -43.51
C VAL A 73 -14.72 20.65 -43.80
N ILE A 74 -15.44 21.17 -42.80
CA ILE A 74 -16.68 21.93 -43.01
C ILE A 74 -16.39 23.32 -43.62
N GLU A 75 -15.30 23.98 -43.21
CA GLU A 75 -14.86 25.26 -43.79
C GLU A 75 -14.31 25.09 -45.21
N ASP A 76 -13.48 24.07 -45.43
CA ASP A 76 -12.99 23.70 -46.74
C ASP A 76 -14.15 23.24 -47.63
N GLU A 77 -15.11 22.42 -47.19
CA GLU A 77 -16.29 22.06 -47.99
C GLU A 77 -17.17 23.26 -48.35
N LYS A 78 -17.31 24.25 -47.46
CA LYS A 78 -17.99 25.53 -47.79
C LYS A 78 -17.25 26.32 -48.88
N ILE A 79 -15.92 26.27 -48.91
CA ILE A 79 -15.07 26.94 -49.91
C ILE A 79 -14.93 26.09 -51.20
N VAL A 80 -14.96 24.77 -51.08
CA VAL A 80 -14.64 23.73 -52.08
C VAL A 80 -15.90 23.15 -52.73
N ALA A 81 -17.11 23.45 -52.24
CA ALA A 81 -18.36 23.28 -52.99
C ALA A 81 -18.34 24.00 -54.35
N LYS A 82 -17.34 24.86 -54.60
CA LYS A 82 -17.05 25.49 -55.90
C LYS A 82 -15.99 24.78 -56.76
N ARG A 83 -15.20 23.83 -56.26
CA ARG A 83 -14.20 23.07 -57.02
C ARG A 83 -13.95 21.68 -56.44
N LEU A 84 -14.42 20.64 -57.13
CA LEU A 84 -14.12 19.22 -56.86
C LEU A 84 -12.63 18.97 -56.54
N THR A 85 -12.31 18.19 -55.50
CA THR A 85 -11.63 16.88 -55.60
C THR A 85 -11.18 16.29 -54.24
N LYS A 86 -11.39 14.97 -54.14
CA LYS A 86 -11.05 13.96 -53.12
C LYS A 86 -9.73 14.14 -52.32
N ALA A 87 -9.73 14.95 -51.28
CA ALA A 87 -8.76 14.84 -50.18
C ALA A 87 -9.46 15.14 -48.84
N SER A 88 -9.10 14.43 -47.77
CA SER A 88 -9.59 14.61 -46.38
C SER A 88 -10.74 13.73 -45.80
N PRO A 89 -11.16 12.58 -46.40
CA PRO A 89 -11.99 11.59 -45.67
C PRO A 89 -11.19 10.53 -44.89
N ASP A 90 -10.01 10.14 -45.37
CA ASP A 90 -9.27 8.98 -44.84
C ASP A 90 -8.59 9.24 -43.49
N LYS A 91 -8.03 10.45 -43.28
CA LYS A 91 -7.33 10.78 -42.04
C LYS A 91 -8.26 10.84 -40.82
N SER A 92 -9.47 11.35 -41.00
CA SER A 92 -10.51 11.36 -39.96
C SER A 92 -11.01 9.96 -39.61
N LYS A 93 -11.01 9.03 -40.59
CA LYS A 93 -11.36 7.62 -40.38
C LYS A 93 -10.26 6.88 -39.63
N GLU A 94 -8.99 7.18 -39.93
CA GLU A 94 -7.83 6.61 -39.25
C GLU A 94 -7.74 7.09 -37.79
N LEU A 95 -7.91 8.40 -37.54
CA LEU A 95 -7.98 8.96 -36.18
C LEU A 95 -9.10 8.34 -35.35
N ARG A 96 -10.27 8.10 -35.94
CA ARG A 96 -11.39 7.43 -35.25
C ARG A 96 -11.04 6.00 -34.85
N LYS A 97 -10.34 5.25 -35.70
CA LYS A 97 -9.89 3.88 -35.38
C LYS A 97 -8.89 3.90 -34.23
N GLU A 98 -7.92 4.81 -34.27
CA GLU A 98 -6.90 4.95 -33.22
C GLU A 98 -7.53 5.33 -31.86
N ILE A 99 -8.49 6.26 -31.84
CA ILE A 99 -9.23 6.62 -30.62
C ILE A 99 -10.00 5.42 -30.04
N VAL A 100 -10.62 4.58 -30.90
CA VAL A 100 -11.33 3.39 -30.43
C VAL A 100 -10.38 2.40 -29.78
N VAL A 101 -9.24 2.11 -30.43
CA VAL A 101 -8.21 1.19 -29.88
C VAL A 101 -7.68 1.71 -28.54
N LEU A 102 -7.32 2.99 -28.45
CA LEU A 102 -6.80 3.56 -27.20
C LEU A 102 -7.85 3.58 -26.06
N LYS A 103 -9.14 3.72 -26.40
CA LYS A 103 -10.23 3.63 -25.41
C LYS A 103 -10.41 2.20 -24.91
N GLU A 104 -10.28 1.21 -25.79
CA GLU A 104 -10.33 -0.21 -25.43
C GLU A 104 -9.15 -0.59 -24.52
N GLU A 105 -7.92 -0.21 -24.89
CA GLU A 105 -6.71 -0.42 -24.07
C GLU A 105 -6.84 0.23 -22.69
N LYS A 106 -7.33 1.48 -22.63
CA LYS A 106 -7.59 2.16 -21.37
C LYS A 106 -8.61 1.41 -20.51
N ALA A 107 -9.72 0.95 -21.10
CA ALA A 107 -10.78 0.24 -20.38
C ALA A 107 -10.33 -1.15 -19.88
N GLU A 108 -9.41 -1.81 -20.57
CA GLU A 108 -8.77 -3.03 -20.08
C GLU A 108 -7.88 -2.76 -18.87
N MET A 109 -7.05 -1.72 -18.93
CA MET A 109 -6.18 -1.32 -17.81
C MET A 109 -6.98 -0.87 -16.58
N GLU A 110 -8.10 -0.17 -16.76
CA GLU A 110 -9.01 0.20 -15.66
C GLU A 110 -9.62 -1.03 -14.98
N ARG A 111 -9.98 -2.07 -15.74
CA ARG A 111 -10.49 -3.33 -15.20
C ARG A 111 -9.42 -4.09 -14.43
N GLU A 112 -8.19 -4.14 -14.94
CA GLU A 112 -7.06 -4.77 -14.25
C GLU A 112 -6.74 -4.07 -12.92
N ILE A 113 -6.71 -2.73 -12.91
CA ILE A 113 -6.54 -1.95 -11.68
C ILE A 113 -7.64 -2.26 -10.67
N GLU A 114 -8.91 -2.38 -11.11
CA GLU A 114 -10.01 -2.69 -10.21
C GLU A 114 -9.83 -4.06 -9.53
N VAL A 115 -9.44 -5.07 -10.29
CA VAL A 115 -9.17 -6.42 -9.77
C VAL A 115 -8.02 -6.39 -8.77
N LEU A 116 -6.90 -5.77 -9.14
CA LEU A 116 -5.72 -5.69 -8.28
C LEU A 116 -5.97 -4.84 -7.02
N SER A 117 -6.82 -3.81 -7.11
CA SER A 117 -7.24 -3.02 -5.96
C SER A 117 -8.09 -3.85 -5.00
N LYS A 118 -9.03 -4.65 -5.50
CA LYS A 118 -9.83 -5.55 -4.65
C LYS A 118 -8.97 -6.62 -3.98
N GLU A 119 -8.00 -7.18 -4.71
CA GLU A 119 -7.05 -8.13 -4.16
C GLU A 119 -6.15 -7.48 -3.09
N LEU A 120 -5.66 -6.27 -3.35
CA LEU A 120 -4.92 -5.47 -2.38
C LEU A 120 -5.73 -5.20 -1.11
N ASP A 121 -7.01 -4.84 -1.26
CA ASP A 121 -7.88 -4.55 -0.12
C ASP A 121 -8.22 -5.81 0.70
N ALA A 122 -8.42 -6.95 0.04
CA ALA A 122 -8.58 -8.25 0.71
C ALA A 122 -7.30 -8.68 1.47
N ARG A 123 -6.13 -8.29 0.98
CA ARG A 123 -4.81 -8.55 1.59
C ARG A 123 -4.37 -7.47 2.57
N LYS A 124 -5.13 -6.38 2.72
CA LYS A 124 -4.69 -5.18 3.44
C LYS A 124 -4.79 -5.37 4.94
N ILE A 125 -3.63 -5.32 5.58
CA ILE A 125 -3.51 -4.69 6.90
C ILE A 125 -3.62 -3.19 6.63
N SER A 126 -4.63 -2.51 7.18
CA SER A 126 -4.87 -1.11 6.85
C SER A 126 -3.62 -0.25 7.11
N TYR A 127 -3.22 0.56 6.12
CA TYR A 127 -2.03 1.42 6.21
C TYR A 127 -2.13 2.39 7.40
N TYR A 128 -3.34 2.93 7.60
CA TYR A 128 -3.69 3.70 8.79
C TYR A 128 -4.71 2.96 9.65
N LYS A 129 -4.62 3.15 10.97
CA LYS A 129 -5.63 2.71 11.94
C LYS A 129 -6.21 3.95 12.61
N TYR A 130 -7.52 4.07 12.63
CA TYR A 130 -8.21 5.15 13.36
C TYR A 130 -8.61 4.63 14.73
N ILE A 131 -8.19 5.34 15.78
CA ILE A 131 -8.58 5.03 17.17
C ILE A 131 -8.96 6.36 17.81
N ASP A 132 -10.15 6.43 18.40
CA ASP A 132 -10.65 7.64 19.06
C ASP A 132 -10.61 8.89 18.14
N GLY A 133 -10.94 8.70 16.85
CA GLY A 133 -10.93 9.76 15.84
C GLY A 133 -9.53 10.24 15.41
N ARG A 134 -8.44 9.65 15.91
CA ARG A 134 -7.07 9.99 15.51
C ARG A 134 -6.48 8.93 14.58
N ARG A 135 -5.66 9.39 13.64
CA ARG A 135 -4.99 8.56 12.63
C ARG A 135 -3.63 8.09 13.14
N TYR A 136 -3.39 6.78 13.06
CA TYR A 136 -2.14 6.14 13.46
C TYR A 136 -1.58 5.27 12.33
N LYS A 137 -0.29 4.96 12.38
CA LYS A 137 0.35 3.99 11.50
C LYS A 137 -0.14 2.59 11.84
N GLY A 138 -1.00 2.03 11.00
CA GLY A 138 -1.80 0.86 11.33
C GLY A 138 -0.95 -0.39 11.57
N ILE A 139 0.09 -0.58 10.75
CA ILE A 139 1.04 -1.69 10.88
C ILE A 139 1.77 -1.66 12.22
N THR A 140 2.19 -0.47 12.69
CA THR A 140 2.92 -0.29 13.94
C THR A 140 2.04 -0.59 15.14
N ILE A 141 0.79 -0.10 15.15
CA ILE A 141 -0.17 -0.43 16.21
C ILE A 141 -0.47 -1.93 16.23
N LYS A 142 -0.67 -2.55 15.06
CA LYS A 142 -0.92 -4.00 14.97
C LYS A 142 0.25 -4.81 15.53
N MET A 143 1.49 -4.40 15.28
CA MET A 143 2.66 -5.09 15.85
C MET A 143 2.74 -4.94 17.37
N ALA A 144 2.40 -3.77 17.91
CA ALA A 144 2.34 -3.57 19.36
C ALA A 144 1.22 -4.38 20.02
N ASP A 145 0.02 -4.42 19.40
CA ASP A 145 -1.09 -5.28 19.83
C ASP A 145 -0.66 -6.76 19.86
N ALA A 146 0.02 -7.21 18.80
CA ALA A 146 0.52 -8.58 18.71
C ALA A 146 1.56 -8.89 19.80
N ALA A 147 2.50 -7.98 20.05
CA ALA A 147 3.57 -8.14 21.03
C ALA A 147 3.03 -8.38 22.45
N VAL A 148 1.93 -7.71 22.83
CA VAL A 148 1.33 -7.86 24.17
C VAL A 148 0.25 -8.94 24.24
N SER A 149 -0.29 -9.41 23.10
CA SER A 149 -1.33 -10.45 23.05
C SER A 149 -0.82 -11.89 23.22
N GLY A 150 0.50 -12.09 23.19
CA GLY A 150 1.13 -13.41 23.33
C GLY A 150 1.09 -13.97 24.76
N LYS A 151 1.67 -15.16 24.96
CA LYS A 151 1.81 -15.79 26.30
C LYS A 151 2.84 -15.13 27.23
N GLY A 152 3.35 -13.96 26.86
CA GLY A 152 4.30 -13.21 27.67
C GLY A 152 3.64 -12.54 28.88
N ASP A 153 4.40 -11.72 29.58
CA ASP A 153 3.93 -10.94 30.73
C ASP A 153 3.12 -9.68 30.34
N GLY A 154 2.66 -9.61 29.09
CA GLY A 154 1.92 -8.47 28.55
C GLY A 154 2.76 -7.21 28.33
N ARG A 155 4.09 -7.31 28.38
CA ARG A 155 5.01 -6.19 28.09
C ARG A 155 5.70 -6.39 26.75
N ILE A 156 5.96 -5.28 26.06
CA ILE A 156 6.78 -5.24 24.85
C ILE A 156 8.22 -5.55 25.23
N SER A 157 8.75 -6.63 24.64
CA SER A 157 10.13 -7.09 24.78
C SER A 157 11.11 -6.20 24.02
N MET A 158 12.41 -6.38 24.26
CA MET A 158 13.44 -5.63 23.53
C MET A 158 13.40 -5.99 22.05
N GLU A 159 13.24 -7.28 21.72
CA GLU A 159 13.15 -7.79 20.35
C GLU A 159 11.92 -7.26 19.63
N ASP A 160 10.77 -7.19 20.30
CA ASP A 160 9.56 -6.64 19.70
C ASP A 160 9.63 -5.13 19.54
N ALA A 161 10.30 -4.42 20.47
CA ALA A 161 10.59 -3.00 20.33
C ALA A 161 11.41 -2.71 19.07
N GLU A 162 12.38 -3.56 18.71
CA GLU A 162 13.14 -3.39 17.47
C GLU A 162 12.24 -3.53 16.24
N LYS A 163 11.45 -4.60 16.19
CA LYS A 163 10.54 -4.84 15.06
C LYS A 163 9.50 -3.73 14.92
N ILE A 164 8.93 -3.26 16.04
CA ILE A 164 7.98 -2.14 16.05
C ILE A 164 8.67 -0.88 15.53
N PHE A 165 9.90 -0.62 15.96
CA PHE A 165 10.66 0.54 15.51
C PHE A 165 10.88 0.52 13.99
N ASP A 166 11.29 -0.62 13.44
CA ASP A 166 11.52 -0.76 12.00
C ASP A 166 10.27 -0.44 11.18
N THR A 167 9.07 -0.76 11.69
CA THR A 167 7.84 -0.38 10.99
C THR A 167 7.55 1.11 11.05
N ILE A 168 7.91 1.83 12.11
CA ILE A 168 7.60 3.26 12.20
C ILE A 168 8.63 4.09 11.44
N SER A 169 9.88 3.66 11.39
CA SER A 169 10.98 4.34 10.72
C SER A 169 11.25 3.91 9.27
N ASP A 170 10.40 3.08 8.67
CA ASP A 170 10.57 2.65 7.27
C ASP A 170 10.40 3.77 6.24
N GLY A 171 9.76 4.88 6.63
CA GLY A 171 9.64 6.11 5.86
C GLY A 171 10.74 7.12 6.16
N LYS A 172 10.98 8.04 5.22
CA LYS A 172 11.97 9.12 5.38
C LYS A 172 11.46 10.31 6.22
N ALA A 173 10.17 10.39 6.50
CA ALA A 173 9.54 11.55 7.14
C ALA A 173 9.07 11.25 8.57
N TYR A 174 9.28 12.22 9.47
CA TYR A 174 8.83 12.17 10.87
C TYR A 174 7.56 13.02 11.05
N THR A 175 6.46 12.57 10.46
CA THR A 175 5.22 13.36 10.36
C THR A 175 4.39 13.32 11.65
N GLN A 176 3.26 14.03 11.65
CA GLN A 176 2.33 14.01 12.78
C GLN A 176 1.78 12.60 13.06
N VAL A 177 1.60 11.77 12.03
CA VAL A 177 1.10 10.40 12.21
C VAL A 177 2.11 9.53 12.97
N GLU A 178 3.40 9.62 12.63
CA GLU A 178 4.47 8.92 13.35
C GLU A 178 4.53 9.40 14.81
N LYS A 179 4.45 10.72 15.06
CA LYS A 179 4.45 11.29 16.41
C LYS A 179 3.26 10.81 17.25
N ASP A 180 2.06 10.82 16.68
CA ASP A 180 0.85 10.36 17.36
C ASP A 180 0.90 8.85 17.63
N THR A 181 1.44 8.08 16.69
CA THR A 181 1.66 6.63 16.86
C THR A 181 2.66 6.34 17.98
N LEU A 182 3.80 7.03 18.01
CA LEU A 182 4.78 6.91 19.10
C LEU A 182 4.19 7.26 20.46
N ARG A 183 3.36 8.32 20.53
CA ARG A 183 2.66 8.68 21.75
C ARG A 183 1.73 7.57 22.21
N ARG A 184 0.93 7.00 21.29
CA ARG A 184 0.02 5.88 21.61
C ARG A 184 0.78 4.68 22.14
N LEU A 185 1.86 4.29 21.45
CA LEU A 185 2.73 3.18 21.84
C LEU A 185 3.24 3.30 23.29
N ARG A 186 3.66 4.49 23.70
CA ARG A 186 4.21 4.70 25.04
C ARG A 186 3.17 4.91 26.14
N THR A 187 1.95 5.27 25.78
CA THR A 187 0.88 5.55 26.75
C THR A 187 -0.08 4.38 26.96
N HIS A 188 -0.19 3.46 26.00
CA HIS A 188 -1.18 2.39 26.01
C HIS A 188 -0.59 0.98 26.08
N TYR A 189 0.74 0.84 25.99
CA TYR A 189 1.41 -0.45 26.09
C TYR A 189 2.42 -0.42 27.22
N ASN A 190 2.55 -1.56 27.89
CA ASN A 190 3.60 -1.76 28.87
C ASN A 190 4.86 -2.24 28.16
N TRP A 191 6.02 -1.83 28.67
CA TRP A 191 7.32 -2.13 28.10
C TRP A 191 8.19 -2.76 29.19
N THR A 192 9.12 -3.64 28.79
CA THR A 192 10.26 -3.89 29.68
C THR A 192 11.14 -2.64 29.72
N GLU A 193 11.89 -2.47 30.80
CA GLU A 193 12.75 -1.29 30.97
C GLU A 193 13.77 -1.16 29.83
N GLN A 194 14.40 -2.29 29.48
CA GLN A 194 15.36 -2.38 28.37
C GLN A 194 14.73 -2.02 27.02
N ALA A 195 13.49 -2.49 26.78
CA ALA A 195 12.77 -2.20 25.55
C ALA A 195 12.42 -0.72 25.42
N ASP A 196 11.90 -0.08 26.47
CA ASP A 196 11.58 1.35 26.45
C ASP A 196 12.83 2.22 26.27
N GLU A 197 13.93 1.88 26.94
CA GLU A 197 15.20 2.61 26.79
C GLU A 197 15.73 2.51 25.36
N LEU A 198 15.80 1.31 24.80
CA LEU A 198 16.25 1.07 23.43
C LEU A 198 15.38 1.82 22.44
N PHE A 199 14.05 1.68 22.56
CA PHE A 199 13.09 2.29 21.65
C PHE A 199 13.22 3.81 21.66
N ARG A 200 13.31 4.43 22.84
CA ARG A 200 13.56 5.87 22.98
C ARG A 200 14.87 6.31 22.36
N LYS A 201 15.94 5.51 22.49
CA LYS A 201 17.24 5.84 21.90
C LYS A 201 17.15 5.83 20.37
N LYS A 202 16.52 4.81 19.79
CA LYS A 202 16.31 4.72 18.33
C LYS A 202 15.43 5.87 17.81
N VAL A 203 14.31 6.16 18.48
CA VAL A 203 13.42 7.28 18.12
C VAL A 203 14.15 8.63 18.19
N ARG A 204 14.94 8.88 19.24
CA ARG A 204 15.75 10.12 19.34
C ARG A 204 16.75 10.24 18.20
N SER A 205 17.47 9.16 17.89
CA SER A 205 18.42 9.13 16.77
C SER A 205 17.73 9.39 15.43
N TRP A 206 16.57 8.78 15.20
CA TRP A 206 15.80 8.97 13.98
C TRP A 206 15.21 10.38 13.86
N ALA A 207 14.61 10.90 14.93
CA ALA A 207 14.09 12.26 14.96
C ALA A 207 15.19 13.32 14.73
N ALA A 208 16.42 13.06 15.21
CA ALA A 208 17.56 13.94 14.97
C ALA A 208 18.09 13.89 13.53
N LYS A 209 17.86 12.78 12.80
CA LYS A 209 18.25 12.63 11.39
C LYS A 209 17.22 13.21 10.42
N GLY A 210 15.97 13.34 10.83
CA GLY A 210 14.86 13.78 9.99
C GLY A 210 14.81 15.28 9.78
N HIS A 211 15.45 15.77 8.71
CA HIS A 211 15.14 17.05 8.07
C HIS A 211 14.44 16.77 6.73
N VAL A 212 13.14 17.07 6.65
CA VAL A 212 12.45 18.04 5.75
C VAL A 212 11.05 18.19 6.37
N LEU A 213 10.73 19.40 6.82
CA LEU A 213 9.35 19.79 7.13
C LEU A 213 8.76 20.21 5.79
N ASP A 214 7.77 19.48 5.30
CA ASP A 214 6.85 20.01 4.29
C ASP A 214 5.93 21.05 4.95
#